data_AF-A0A7M2RFW9-F1
#
_entry.id   AF-A0A7M2RFW9-F1
#
_cell.length_a   1.000
_cell.length_b   1.000
_cell.length_c   1.000
_cell.angle_alpha   90.00
_cell.angle_beta   90.00
_cell.angle_gamma   90.00
#
_symmetry.space_group_name_H-M   'P 1'
#
loop_
_entity.id
_entity.type
_entity.pdbx_description
1 polymer ?
#
loop_
_entity_poly.entity_id
_entity_poly.type
_entity_poly.pdbx_seq_one_letter_code
_entity_poly.pdbx_strand_id
1 'polypeptide(L)'
;MDTKQVILELRTQKGMSQDELAEKVFVSRQAVSRWENGETVPNTETLKLLSEVFDVSINTLLGSPRKLICQCCGMPLEDDDIIGHNHDGSFNEDYCKWCYADGTYTYNDMDDLIEVCVKNMVSENFTEEQARSYMKELLPTLDYWKKYDELSDNGQFEEFKKKLINEINELNVDGMPKVEKLNALVGKYVNLEYRLPNGQAAKFLNEAKTYLGNQLECEYGGDRCFGVVADMDFILICTYEEDGKNPELVLYKKR
;
A
#
# COMPACT_ATOMS: atom_id res chain seq x y z
N MET A 1 25.37 -3.59 -4.41
CA MET A 1 25.90 -4.85 -3.81
C MET A 1 25.89 -5.93 -4.89
N ASP A 2 26.61 -7.03 -4.72
CA ASP A 2 26.58 -8.14 -5.70
C ASP A 2 25.42 -9.11 -5.36
N THR A 3 24.75 -9.69 -6.36
CA THR A 3 23.58 -10.58 -6.21
C THR A 3 23.82 -11.70 -5.19
N LYS A 4 25.02 -12.28 -5.19
CA LYS A 4 25.41 -13.35 -4.24
C LYS A 4 25.31 -12.92 -2.77
N GLN A 5 25.70 -11.67 -2.48
CA GLN A 5 25.75 -11.14 -1.13
C GLN A 5 24.32 -10.86 -0.64
N VAL A 6 23.48 -10.31 -1.52
CA VAL A 6 22.07 -10.03 -1.23
C VAL A 6 21.30 -11.31 -0.91
N ILE A 7 21.43 -12.36 -1.72
CA ILE A 7 20.73 -13.64 -1.50
C ILE A 7 21.14 -14.26 -0.15
N LEU A 8 22.45 -14.26 0.16
CA LEU A 8 22.97 -14.78 1.42
C LEU A 8 22.43 -13.99 2.63
N GLU A 9 22.45 -12.66 2.55
CA GLU A 9 21.96 -11.78 3.61
C GLU A 9 20.46 -11.97 3.86
N LEU A 10 19.63 -11.92 2.82
CA LEU A 10 18.18 -12.12 2.95
C LEU A 10 17.82 -13.50 3.50
N ARG A 11 18.51 -14.55 3.03
CA ARG A 11 18.29 -15.92 3.54
C ARG A 11 18.60 -16.01 5.03
N THR A 12 19.75 -15.47 5.44
CA THR A 12 20.19 -15.52 6.84
C THR A 12 19.34 -14.65 7.76
N GLN A 13 18.88 -13.48 7.30
CA GLN A 13 17.94 -12.62 8.03
C GLN A 13 16.60 -13.31 8.30
N LYS A 14 16.09 -14.08 7.33
CA LYS A 14 14.87 -14.90 7.50
C LYS A 14 15.12 -16.21 8.27
N GLY A 15 16.34 -16.45 8.75
CA GLY A 15 16.70 -17.63 9.54
C GLY A 15 16.68 -18.96 8.77
N MET A 16 16.74 -18.92 7.44
CA MET A 16 16.62 -20.12 6.59
C MET A 16 17.98 -20.76 6.31
N SER A 17 18.03 -22.09 6.25
CA SER A 17 19.13 -22.86 5.68
C SER A 17 19.09 -22.85 4.15
N GLN A 18 20.21 -23.22 3.50
CA GLN A 18 20.26 -23.35 2.05
C GLN A 18 19.28 -24.41 1.52
N ASP A 19 19.05 -25.47 2.28
CA ASP A 19 18.08 -26.53 1.94
C ASP A 19 16.65 -25.99 1.97
N GLU A 20 16.26 -25.28 3.03
CA GLU A 20 14.92 -24.67 3.13
C GLU A 20 14.64 -23.64 2.04
N LEU A 21 15.63 -22.80 1.69
CA LEU A 21 15.48 -21.87 0.57
C LEU A 21 15.31 -22.63 -0.76
N ALA A 22 16.11 -23.67 -0.97
CA ALA A 22 16.06 -24.46 -2.20
C ALA A 22 14.71 -25.14 -2.38
N GLU A 23 14.12 -25.66 -1.31
CA GLU A 23 12.76 -26.22 -1.31
C GLU A 23 11.71 -25.17 -1.67
N LYS A 24 11.79 -23.97 -1.08
CA LYS A 24 10.83 -22.88 -1.35
C LYS A 24 10.84 -22.40 -2.79
N VAL A 25 11.99 -22.40 -3.46
CA VAL A 25 12.12 -21.94 -4.86
C VAL A 25 12.30 -23.07 -5.87
N PHE A 26 12.02 -24.31 -5.46
CA PHE A 26 12.02 -25.51 -6.31
C PHE A 26 13.34 -25.78 -7.05
N VAL A 27 14.46 -25.60 -6.37
CA VAL A 27 15.81 -25.89 -6.89
C VAL A 27 16.57 -26.87 -5.98
N SER A 28 17.78 -27.25 -6.37
CA SER A 28 18.67 -28.00 -5.48
C SER A 28 19.40 -27.08 -4.51
N ARG A 29 19.70 -27.56 -3.30
CA ARG A 29 20.59 -26.87 -2.34
C ARG A 29 21.91 -26.46 -2.98
N GLN A 30 22.44 -27.29 -3.89
CA GLN A 30 23.65 -26.99 -4.63
C GLN A 30 23.50 -25.73 -5.51
N ALA A 31 22.32 -25.51 -6.12
CA ALA A 31 22.06 -24.27 -6.86
C ALA A 31 22.15 -23.04 -5.94
N VAL A 32 21.50 -23.08 -4.78
CA VAL A 32 21.56 -22.00 -3.78
C VAL A 32 23.01 -21.73 -3.35
N SER A 33 23.78 -22.77 -3.03
CA SER A 33 25.19 -22.61 -2.66
C SER A 33 26.01 -21.97 -3.77
N ARG A 34 25.75 -22.32 -5.04
CA ARG A 34 26.46 -21.74 -6.18
C ARG A 34 26.08 -20.27 -6.41
N TRP A 35 24.85 -19.86 -6.11
CA TRP A 35 24.46 -18.46 -6.15
C TRP A 35 25.16 -17.65 -5.06
N GLU A 36 25.16 -18.14 -3.82
CA GLU A 36 25.78 -17.46 -2.68
C GLU A 36 27.31 -17.37 -2.80
N ASN A 37 27.93 -18.32 -3.52
CA ASN A 37 29.36 -18.28 -3.84
C ASN A 37 29.68 -17.47 -5.11
N GLY A 38 28.67 -16.98 -5.84
CA GLY A 38 28.85 -16.23 -7.09
C GLY A 38 29.28 -17.06 -8.30
N GLU A 39 29.11 -18.39 -8.26
CA GLU A 39 29.44 -19.27 -9.38
C GLU A 39 28.39 -19.25 -10.49
N THR A 40 27.13 -18.99 -10.12
CA THR A 40 26.00 -18.89 -11.05
C THR A 40 25.03 -17.81 -10.55
N VAL A 41 24.10 -17.38 -11.39
CA VAL A 41 23.00 -16.49 -11.00
C VAL A 41 21.65 -17.21 -11.16
N PRO A 42 20.64 -16.89 -10.34
CA PRO A 42 19.29 -17.44 -10.53
C PRO A 42 18.73 -17.02 -11.89
N ASN A 43 17.93 -17.89 -12.51
CA ASN A 43 17.22 -17.54 -13.75
C ASN A 43 15.99 -16.68 -13.44
N THR A 44 15.36 -16.13 -14.48
CA THR A 44 14.21 -15.21 -14.34
C THR A 44 13.06 -15.77 -13.51
N GLU A 45 12.68 -17.04 -13.70
CA GLU A 45 11.59 -17.67 -12.93
C GLU A 45 11.99 -17.86 -11.46
N THR A 46 13.25 -18.22 -11.21
CA THR A 46 13.77 -18.35 -9.85
C THR A 46 13.85 -16.99 -9.15
N LEU A 47 14.22 -15.92 -9.87
CA LEU A 47 14.26 -14.56 -9.32
C LEU A 47 12.87 -14.08 -8.87
N LYS A 48 11.80 -14.43 -9.61
CA LYS A 48 10.42 -14.14 -9.17
C LYS A 48 10.09 -14.87 -7.86
N LEU A 49 10.40 -16.16 -7.78
CA LEU A 49 10.17 -16.94 -6.55
C LEU A 49 11.00 -16.40 -5.38
N LEU A 50 12.25 -16.02 -5.61
CA LEU A 50 13.08 -15.39 -4.59
C LEU A 50 12.53 -14.03 -4.15
N SER A 51 11.98 -13.24 -5.08
CA SER A 51 11.34 -11.95 -4.80
C SER A 51 10.14 -12.15 -3.87
N GLU A 52 9.28 -13.14 -4.14
CA GLU A 52 8.15 -13.51 -3.27
C GLU A 52 8.60 -14.05 -1.91
N VAL A 53 9.61 -14.92 -1.87
CA VAL A 53 10.08 -15.55 -0.63
C VAL A 53 10.71 -14.53 0.31
N PHE A 54 11.47 -13.59 -0.24
CA PHE A 54 12.16 -12.57 0.55
C PHE A 54 11.34 -11.31 0.77
N ASP A 55 10.28 -11.11 -0.01
CA ASP A 55 9.44 -9.90 -0.04
C ASP A 55 10.25 -8.65 -0.42
N VAL A 56 11.02 -8.79 -1.50
CA VAL A 56 11.87 -7.72 -2.04
C VAL A 56 11.81 -7.72 -3.56
N SER A 57 12.11 -6.60 -4.19
CA SER A 57 12.09 -6.50 -5.65
C SER A 57 13.23 -7.30 -6.33
N ILE A 58 13.05 -7.64 -7.61
CA ILE A 58 14.11 -8.33 -8.37
C ILE A 58 15.37 -7.47 -8.52
N ASN A 59 15.26 -6.15 -8.69
CA ASN A 59 16.46 -5.30 -8.79
C ASN A 59 17.25 -5.28 -7.49
N THR A 60 16.57 -5.43 -6.36
CA THR A 60 17.20 -5.62 -5.04
C THR A 60 18.04 -6.87 -5.03
N LEU A 61 17.46 -8.00 -5.45
CA LEU A 61 18.20 -9.25 -5.59
C LEU A 61 19.41 -9.10 -6.51
N LEU A 62 19.27 -8.35 -7.61
CA LEU A 62 20.35 -8.12 -8.56
C LEU A 62 21.37 -7.07 -8.10
N GLY A 63 21.11 -6.35 -7.00
CA GLY A 63 21.98 -5.29 -6.49
C GLY A 63 22.09 -4.06 -7.40
N SER A 64 21.10 -3.88 -8.29
CA SER A 64 20.99 -2.76 -9.22
C SER A 64 20.61 -1.46 -8.49
N PRO A 65 21.04 -0.29 -8.99
CA PRO A 65 20.61 0.98 -8.42
C PRO A 65 19.11 1.18 -8.65
N ARG A 66 18.33 1.21 -7.56
CA ARG A 66 16.90 1.55 -7.61
C ARG A 66 16.72 3.00 -8.07
N LYS A 67 15.60 3.30 -8.73
CA LYS A 67 15.15 4.70 -8.81
C LYS A 67 14.90 5.15 -7.37
N LEU A 68 15.66 6.16 -6.93
CA LEU A 68 15.66 6.58 -5.54
C LEU A 68 14.41 7.37 -5.15
N ILE A 69 13.54 7.73 -6.10
CA ILE A 69 12.34 8.52 -5.83
C ILE A 69 11.12 8.00 -6.60
N CYS A 70 9.96 8.11 -5.97
CA CYS A 70 8.67 7.86 -6.57
C CYS A 70 8.41 8.83 -7.73
N GLN A 71 8.08 8.30 -8.89
CA GLN A 71 7.77 9.05 -10.10
C GLN A 71 6.36 9.65 -10.14
N CYS A 72 5.63 9.62 -9.01
CA CYS A 72 4.35 10.30 -8.83
C CYS A 72 4.44 11.42 -7.78
N CYS A 73 4.95 11.13 -6.57
CA CYS A 73 5.03 12.11 -5.49
C CYS A 73 6.44 12.62 -5.16
N GLY A 74 7.50 12.04 -5.75
CA GLY A 74 8.88 12.43 -5.51
C GLY A 74 9.48 11.92 -4.19
N MET A 75 8.74 11.14 -3.40
CA MET A 75 9.21 10.57 -2.14
C MET A 75 10.33 9.55 -2.37
N PRO A 76 11.38 9.53 -1.52
CA PRO A 76 12.44 8.52 -1.62
C PRO A 76 11.91 7.08 -1.51
N LEU A 77 12.40 6.18 -2.36
CA LEU A 77 12.06 4.75 -2.38
C LEU A 77 13.22 3.90 -1.81
N GLU A 78 13.58 4.17 -0.56
CA GLU A 78 14.73 3.55 0.10
C GLU A 78 14.45 2.14 0.63
N ASP A 79 13.18 1.83 0.89
CA ASP A 79 12.72 0.56 1.47
C ASP A 79 11.74 -0.13 0.52
N ASP A 80 11.74 -1.46 0.45
CA ASP A 80 10.77 -2.24 -0.33
C ASP A 80 9.36 -2.13 0.27
N ASP A 81 9.24 -1.92 1.60
CA ASP A 81 7.96 -1.77 2.31
C ASP A 81 7.12 -0.57 1.84
N ILE A 82 7.73 0.37 1.13
CA ILE A 82 7.06 1.57 0.60
C ILE A 82 6.86 1.51 -0.91
N ILE A 83 7.32 0.46 -1.59
CA ILE A 83 7.19 0.30 -3.04
C ILE A 83 5.76 -0.16 -3.40
N GLY A 84 5.25 0.37 -4.52
CA GLY A 84 3.94 0.00 -5.05
C GLY A 84 3.93 -1.38 -5.69
N HIS A 85 2.75 -1.90 -6.00
CA HIS A 85 2.59 -3.23 -6.58
C HIS A 85 1.74 -3.19 -7.86
N ASN A 86 2.06 -4.06 -8.81
CA ASN A 86 1.28 -4.30 -10.03
C ASN A 86 0.09 -5.23 -9.73
N HIS A 87 -0.82 -5.37 -10.69
CA HIS A 87 -2.00 -6.27 -10.58
C HIS A 87 -1.65 -7.73 -10.29
N ASP A 88 -0.47 -8.20 -10.71
CA ASP A 88 0.01 -9.56 -10.47
C ASP A 88 0.74 -9.72 -9.13
N GLY A 89 0.77 -8.67 -8.30
CA GLY A 89 1.46 -8.65 -7.01
C GLY A 89 2.97 -8.42 -7.12
N SER A 90 3.53 -8.21 -8.32
CA SER A 90 4.94 -7.86 -8.45
C SER A 90 5.21 -6.41 -8.05
N PHE A 91 6.41 -6.15 -7.51
CA PHE A 91 6.85 -4.79 -7.15
C PHE A 91 6.89 -3.84 -8.36
N ASN A 92 6.50 -2.60 -8.14
CA ASN A 92 6.62 -1.49 -9.07
C ASN A 92 7.56 -0.41 -8.49
N GLU A 93 8.84 -0.49 -8.84
CA GLU A 93 9.89 0.38 -8.31
C GLU A 93 9.83 1.83 -8.80
N ASP A 94 8.92 2.17 -9.72
CA ASP A 94 8.72 3.56 -10.14
C ASP A 94 7.85 4.32 -9.14
N TYR A 95 7.02 3.64 -8.35
CA TYR A 95 5.99 4.27 -7.53
C TYR A 95 5.97 3.76 -6.10
N CYS A 96 5.57 4.62 -5.16
CA CYS A 96 5.32 4.16 -3.79
C CYS A 96 3.94 3.53 -3.66
N LYS A 97 3.74 2.71 -2.63
CA LYS A 97 2.47 2.02 -2.33
C LYS A 97 1.28 2.96 -2.15
N TRP A 98 1.53 4.22 -1.81
CA TRP A 98 0.46 5.21 -1.67
C TRP A 98 0.06 5.83 -2.98
N CYS A 99 0.96 5.94 -3.96
CA CYS A 99 0.68 6.50 -5.28
C CYS A 99 0.25 5.44 -6.30
N TYR A 100 0.67 4.18 -6.10
CA TYR A 100 0.34 3.06 -6.97
C TYR A 100 0.15 1.78 -6.16
N ALA A 101 -1.07 1.27 -6.15
CA ALA A 101 -1.46 0.08 -5.40
C ALA A 101 -2.24 -0.86 -6.31
N ASP A 102 -1.84 -2.14 -6.33
CA ASP A 102 -2.50 -3.21 -7.08
C ASP A 102 -2.79 -2.84 -8.54
N GLY A 103 -1.82 -2.17 -9.18
CA GLY A 103 -1.92 -1.76 -10.58
C GLY A 103 -2.65 -0.45 -10.86
N THR A 104 -3.12 0.24 -9.81
CA THR A 104 -3.98 1.43 -9.92
C THR A 104 -3.32 2.66 -9.30
N TYR A 105 -3.38 3.80 -10.00
CA TYR A 105 -2.97 5.09 -9.45
C TYR A 105 -4.02 5.65 -8.48
N THR A 106 -3.57 6.16 -7.35
CA THR A 106 -4.47 6.63 -6.27
C THR A 106 -4.77 8.12 -6.32
N TYR A 107 -3.91 8.88 -7.01
CA TYR A 107 -3.99 10.33 -7.18
C TYR A 107 -4.04 10.66 -8.66
N ASN A 108 -5.06 11.40 -9.07
CA ASN A 108 -5.23 11.88 -10.44
C ASN A 108 -5.22 13.42 -10.54
N ASP A 109 -5.15 14.12 -9.40
CA ASP A 109 -5.10 15.58 -9.37
C ASP A 109 -3.83 16.04 -8.65
N MET A 110 -3.11 16.96 -9.30
CA MET A 110 -1.81 17.43 -8.80
C MET A 110 -1.97 18.27 -7.54
N ASP A 111 -3.00 19.12 -7.48
CA ASP A 111 -3.26 19.97 -6.34
C ASP A 111 -3.66 19.11 -5.12
N ASP A 112 -4.49 18.09 -5.31
CA ASP A 112 -4.82 17.12 -4.25
C ASP A 112 -3.59 16.39 -3.70
N LEU A 113 -2.66 15.97 -4.58
CA LEU A 113 -1.42 15.35 -4.14
C LEU A 113 -0.53 16.35 -3.39
N ILE A 114 -0.46 17.60 -3.84
CA ILE A 114 0.29 18.67 -3.14
C ILE A 114 -0.24 18.83 -1.72
N GLU A 115 -1.57 18.91 -1.53
CA GLU A 115 -2.17 19.04 -0.19
C GLU A 115 -1.78 17.89 0.75
N VAL A 116 -1.72 16.67 0.22
CA VAL A 116 -1.33 15.49 1.01
C VAL A 116 0.16 15.54 1.35
N CYS A 117 1.04 15.83 0.39
CA CYS A 117 2.48 15.89 0.62
C CYS A 117 2.85 17.02 1.59
N VAL A 118 2.27 18.21 1.42
CA VAL A 118 2.56 19.39 2.26
C VAL A 118 2.35 19.08 3.74
N LYS A 119 1.25 18.43 4.10
CA LYS A 119 0.97 18.04 5.49
C LYS A 119 2.05 17.17 6.13
N ASN A 120 2.76 16.37 5.31
CA ASN A 120 3.81 15.46 5.76
C ASN A 120 5.22 16.07 5.65
N MET A 121 5.37 17.22 4.98
CA MET A 121 6.68 17.88 4.78
C MET A 121 6.93 19.04 5.76
N VAL A 122 5.87 19.61 6.34
CA VAL A 122 5.99 20.76 7.24
C VAL A 122 6.81 20.39 8.48
N SER A 123 7.78 21.23 8.81
CA SER A 123 8.60 21.13 10.01
C SER A 123 8.97 22.53 10.51
N GLU A 124 9.63 22.63 11.67
CA GLU A 124 10.09 23.92 12.21
C GLU A 124 10.94 24.72 11.21
N ASN A 125 11.61 24.06 10.28
CA ASN A 125 12.49 24.67 9.28
C ASN A 125 11.92 24.67 7.85
N PHE A 126 10.69 24.20 7.65
CA PHE A 126 10.08 24.08 6.32
C PHE A 126 8.58 24.38 6.38
N THR A 127 8.19 25.56 5.88
CA THR A 127 6.81 26.06 5.99
C THR A 127 5.88 25.42 4.96
N GLU A 128 4.56 25.51 5.19
CA GLU A 128 3.55 25.07 4.22
C GLU A 128 3.72 25.73 2.85
N GLU A 129 3.97 27.04 2.82
CA GLU A 129 4.17 27.79 1.58
C GLU A 129 5.41 27.32 0.82
N GLN A 130 6.51 27.05 1.54
CA GLN A 130 7.73 26.50 0.96
C GLN A 130 7.51 25.09 0.41
N ALA A 131 6.81 24.23 1.16
CA ALA A 131 6.45 22.89 0.73
C ALA A 131 5.57 22.92 -0.54
N ARG A 132 4.56 23.78 -0.58
CA ARG A 132 3.68 23.96 -1.75
C ARG A 132 4.46 24.43 -2.97
N SER A 133 5.32 25.43 -2.81
CA SER A 133 6.14 25.96 -3.91
C SER A 133 7.07 24.89 -4.46
N TYR A 134 7.75 24.15 -3.57
CA TYR A 134 8.64 23.06 -3.95
C TYR A 134 7.90 21.96 -4.72
N MET A 135 6.74 21.51 -4.22
CA MET A 135 5.96 20.45 -4.86
C MET A 135 5.43 20.88 -6.24
N LYS A 136 5.00 22.14 -6.40
CA LYS A 136 4.56 22.68 -7.70
C LYS A 136 5.68 22.70 -8.75
N GLU A 137 6.93 22.86 -8.33
CA GLU A 137 8.08 22.77 -9.23
C GLU A 137 8.49 21.31 -9.50
N LEU A 138 8.42 20.44 -8.48
CA LEU A 138 8.84 19.05 -8.56
C LEU A 138 7.89 18.18 -9.38
N LEU A 139 6.58 18.19 -9.08
CA LEU A 139 5.64 17.22 -9.63
C LEU A 139 5.61 17.18 -11.17
N PRO A 140 5.61 18.31 -11.91
CA PRO A 140 5.66 18.30 -13.37
C PRO A 140 6.91 17.63 -13.96
N THR A 141 7.97 17.46 -13.18
CA THR A 141 9.22 16.82 -13.64
C THR A 141 9.19 15.29 -13.54
N LEU A 142 8.21 14.70 -12.85
CA LEU A 142 8.13 13.26 -12.61
C LEU A 142 7.40 12.52 -13.74
N ASP A 143 7.76 11.25 -13.96
CA ASP A 143 7.29 10.49 -15.13
C ASP A 143 5.75 10.34 -15.19
N TYR A 144 5.06 10.18 -14.05
CA TYR A 144 3.60 10.08 -14.02
C TYR A 144 2.93 11.33 -14.60
N TRP A 145 3.36 12.51 -14.13
CA TRP A 145 2.77 13.79 -14.55
C TRP A 145 3.13 14.17 -15.98
N LYS A 146 4.32 13.77 -16.46
CA LYS A 146 4.71 13.95 -17.87
C LYS A 146 3.87 13.12 -18.84
N LYS A 147 3.36 11.97 -18.38
CA LYS A 147 2.56 11.02 -19.16
C LYS A 147 1.13 10.93 -18.64
N TYR A 148 0.65 11.99 -18.00
CA TYR A 148 -0.64 11.99 -17.32
C TYR A 148 -1.78 11.56 -18.25
N ASP A 149 -1.80 12.07 -19.48
CA ASP A 149 -2.84 11.72 -20.47
C ASP A 149 -2.83 10.23 -20.90
N GLU A 150 -1.70 9.52 -20.72
CA GLU A 150 -1.54 8.10 -21.07
C GLU A 150 -1.76 7.17 -19.86
N LEU A 151 -1.36 7.61 -18.67
CA LEU A 151 -1.33 6.81 -17.44
C LEU A 151 -2.53 7.08 -16.52
N SER A 152 -3.15 8.25 -16.63
CA SER A 152 -4.38 8.56 -15.93
C SER A 152 -5.48 7.66 -16.44
N ASP A 153 -6.34 7.21 -15.54
CA ASP A 153 -7.56 6.50 -15.87
C ASP A 153 -8.67 7.43 -16.39
N ASN A 154 -8.31 8.65 -16.85
CA ASN A 154 -9.21 9.73 -17.22
C ASN A 154 -10.18 10.12 -16.09
N GLY A 155 -9.77 9.96 -14.82
CA GLY A 155 -10.57 10.27 -13.65
C GLY A 155 -11.61 9.20 -13.30
N GLN A 156 -11.56 8.01 -13.91
CA GLN A 156 -12.49 6.91 -13.62
C GLN A 156 -12.47 6.49 -12.15
N PHE A 157 -11.31 6.46 -11.50
CA PHE A 157 -11.16 6.13 -10.09
C PHE A 157 -11.72 7.23 -9.20
N GLU A 158 -11.59 8.50 -9.59
CA GLU A 158 -12.23 9.60 -8.86
C GLU A 158 -13.76 9.58 -9.03
N GLU A 159 -14.25 9.22 -10.21
CA GLU A 159 -15.69 8.99 -10.43
C GLU A 159 -16.18 7.79 -9.59
N PHE A 160 -15.38 6.72 -9.50
CA PHE A 160 -15.67 5.57 -8.66
C PHE A 160 -15.69 5.94 -7.17
N LYS A 161 -14.71 6.69 -6.66
CA LYS A 161 -14.70 7.22 -5.27
C LYS A 161 -15.95 8.05 -5.01
N LYS A 162 -16.32 8.96 -5.92
CA LYS A 162 -17.54 9.77 -5.78
C LYS A 162 -18.80 8.91 -5.72
N LYS A 163 -18.93 7.90 -6.59
CA LYS A 163 -20.04 6.94 -6.55
C LYS A 163 -20.08 6.19 -5.22
N LEU A 164 -18.93 5.71 -4.76
CA LEU A 164 -18.82 4.99 -3.49
C LEU A 164 -19.16 5.87 -2.29
N ILE A 165 -18.69 7.12 -2.26
CA ILE A 165 -19.05 8.12 -1.23
C ILE A 165 -20.56 8.35 -1.21
N ASN A 166 -21.19 8.54 -2.38
CA ASN A 166 -22.64 8.71 -2.47
C ASN A 166 -23.36 7.46 -1.95
N GLU A 167 -22.94 6.26 -2.38
CA GLU A 167 -23.50 4.99 -1.90
C GLU A 167 -23.39 4.83 -0.38
N ILE A 168 -22.26 5.20 0.23
CA ILE A 168 -22.05 5.13 1.67
C ILE A 168 -22.98 6.11 2.40
N ASN A 169 -23.05 7.36 1.92
CA ASN A 169 -23.91 8.39 2.52
C ASN A 169 -25.40 8.03 2.39
N GLU A 170 -25.81 7.35 1.32
CA GLU A 170 -27.18 6.86 1.12
C GLU A 170 -27.58 5.72 2.07
N LEU A 171 -26.63 5.08 2.76
CA LEU A 171 -26.94 4.06 3.78
C LEU A 171 -27.60 4.67 5.02
N ASN A 172 -27.49 5.99 5.23
CA ASN A 172 -28.09 6.71 6.35
C ASN A 172 -27.81 6.03 7.72
N VAL A 173 -26.54 5.72 7.98
CA VAL A 173 -26.12 5.13 9.25
C VAL A 173 -26.27 6.17 10.37
N ASP A 174 -27.06 5.84 11.38
CA ASP A 174 -27.37 6.72 12.51
C ASP A 174 -26.11 7.16 13.27
N GLY A 175 -25.96 8.47 13.51
CA GLY A 175 -24.81 9.08 14.17
C GLY A 175 -23.51 9.16 13.37
N MET A 176 -23.46 8.59 12.16
CA MET A 176 -22.28 8.68 11.30
C MET A 176 -22.33 9.97 10.47
N PRO A 177 -21.30 10.83 10.50
CA PRO A 177 -21.27 12.02 9.68
C PRO A 177 -21.09 11.66 8.20
N LYS A 178 -21.36 12.62 7.32
CA LYS A 178 -21.16 12.43 5.88
C LYS A 178 -19.70 12.14 5.56
N VAL A 179 -19.50 11.14 4.72
CA VAL A 179 -18.21 10.88 4.10
C VAL A 179 -17.99 11.91 3.01
N GLU A 180 -16.93 12.70 3.15
CA GLU A 180 -16.53 13.70 2.14
C GLU A 180 -15.38 13.22 1.25
N LYS A 181 -14.57 12.29 1.76
CA LYS A 181 -13.39 11.75 1.10
C LYS A 181 -13.20 10.28 1.50
N LEU A 182 -12.58 9.50 0.63
CA LEU A 182 -12.06 8.17 0.96
C LEU A 182 -10.55 8.15 0.74
N ASN A 183 -9.81 7.68 1.72
CA ASN A 183 -8.36 7.52 1.64
C ASN A 183 -7.99 6.06 1.36
N ALA A 184 -6.80 5.84 0.78
CA ALA A 184 -6.25 4.50 0.62
C ALA A 184 -5.72 3.99 1.97
N LEU A 185 -6.30 2.90 2.46
CA LEU A 185 -5.99 2.28 3.74
C LEU A 185 -5.44 0.87 3.51
N VAL A 186 -4.22 0.61 4.00
CA VAL A 186 -3.60 -0.72 3.92
C VAL A 186 -4.30 -1.65 4.91
N GLY A 187 -4.79 -2.80 4.42
CA GLY A 187 -5.58 -3.76 5.17
C GLY A 187 -4.96 -4.13 6.52
N LYS A 188 -3.63 -4.33 6.58
CA LYS A 188 -2.89 -4.61 7.82
C LYS A 188 -3.21 -3.67 8.98
N TYR A 189 -3.47 -2.38 8.72
CA TYR A 189 -3.72 -1.39 9.77
C TYR A 189 -5.20 -1.23 10.13
N VAL A 190 -6.11 -1.67 9.25
CA VAL A 190 -7.56 -1.47 9.42
C VAL A 190 -8.33 -2.78 9.62
N ASN A 191 -7.66 -3.92 9.59
CA ASN A 191 -8.25 -5.24 9.77
C ASN A 191 -8.44 -5.58 11.25
N LEU A 192 -9.49 -4.99 11.83
CA LEU A 192 -9.85 -5.18 13.22
C LEU A 192 -10.36 -6.61 13.49
N GLU A 193 -10.15 -7.08 14.73
CA GLU A 193 -10.62 -8.38 15.19
C GLU A 193 -11.97 -8.25 15.91
N TYR A 194 -13.02 -8.79 15.30
CA TYR A 194 -14.39 -8.70 15.80
C TYR A 194 -14.74 -9.91 16.67
N ARG A 195 -15.44 -9.66 17.79
CA ARG A 195 -16.00 -10.72 18.64
C ARG A 195 -17.40 -11.09 18.16
N LEU A 196 -17.56 -12.30 17.66
CA LEU A 196 -18.85 -12.83 17.20
C LEU A 196 -19.71 -13.29 18.39
N PRO A 197 -21.05 -13.37 18.23
CA PRO A 197 -21.96 -13.80 19.31
C PRO A 197 -21.67 -15.21 19.86
N ASN A 198 -21.00 -16.06 19.07
CA ASN A 198 -20.58 -17.40 19.48
C ASN A 198 -19.23 -17.40 20.25
N GLY A 199 -18.66 -16.23 20.54
CA GLY A 199 -17.39 -16.05 21.24
C GLY A 199 -16.14 -16.16 20.35
N GLN A 200 -16.29 -16.51 19.07
CA GLN A 200 -15.16 -16.59 18.14
C GLN A 200 -14.69 -15.20 17.72
N ALA A 201 -13.41 -15.11 17.36
CA ALA A 201 -12.81 -13.93 16.77
C ALA A 201 -12.80 -14.06 15.24
N ALA A 202 -13.11 -12.98 14.53
CA ALA A 202 -13.07 -12.93 13.07
C ALA A 202 -12.45 -11.64 12.56
N LYS A 203 -11.69 -11.75 11.46
CA LYS A 203 -11.17 -10.64 10.66
C LYS A 203 -11.82 -10.71 9.28
N PHE A 204 -12.28 -9.58 8.76
CA PHE A 204 -13.03 -9.53 7.50
C PHE A 204 -12.22 -8.99 6.31
N LEU A 205 -11.07 -8.38 6.57
CA LEU A 205 -10.23 -7.79 5.53
C LEU A 205 -9.00 -8.67 5.26
N ASN A 206 -8.41 -8.50 4.08
CA ASN A 206 -7.12 -9.06 3.72
C ASN A 206 -6.03 -8.06 4.11
N GLU A 207 -5.05 -8.50 4.90
CA GLU A 207 -3.98 -7.63 5.40
C GLU A 207 -3.08 -7.08 4.28
N ALA A 208 -2.98 -7.79 3.15
CA ALA A 208 -2.15 -7.39 2.00
C ALA A 208 -2.89 -6.49 0.99
N LYS A 209 -4.22 -6.31 1.12
CA LYS A 209 -5.03 -5.53 0.16
C LYS A 209 -5.14 -4.07 0.61
N THR A 210 -5.21 -3.16 -0.36
CA THR A 210 -5.56 -1.75 -0.11
C THR A 210 -7.07 -1.53 -0.26
N TYR A 211 -7.65 -0.78 0.68
CA TYR A 211 -9.07 -0.43 0.70
C TYR A 211 -9.27 1.09 0.63
N LEU A 212 -10.49 1.52 0.30
CA LEU A 212 -10.90 2.92 0.41
C LEU A 212 -11.69 3.12 1.70
N GLY A 213 -11.31 4.09 2.53
CA GLY A 213 -11.97 4.27 3.82
C GLY A 213 -11.53 5.50 4.58
N ASN A 214 -12.22 5.76 5.69
CA ASN A 214 -11.95 6.83 6.65
C ASN A 214 -12.35 6.41 8.07
N GLN A 215 -11.70 7.02 9.07
CA GLN A 215 -12.23 7.14 10.42
C GLN A 215 -13.07 8.43 10.51
N LEU A 216 -14.21 8.37 11.18
CA LEU A 216 -15.12 9.50 11.38
C LEU A 216 -15.55 9.58 12.85
N GLU A 217 -15.55 10.77 13.42
CA GLU A 217 -16.06 10.99 14.78
C GLU A 217 -17.59 10.94 14.79
N CYS A 218 -18.17 10.32 15.82
CA CYS A 218 -19.63 10.24 15.97
C CYS A 218 -20.25 11.63 16.14
N GLU A 219 -21.34 11.93 15.42
CA GLU A 219 -22.04 13.23 15.51
C GLU A 219 -22.62 13.49 16.91
N TYR A 220 -22.93 12.43 17.65
CA TYR A 220 -23.45 12.52 19.01
C TYR A 220 -22.36 12.73 20.07
N GLY A 221 -21.09 12.74 19.65
CA GLY A 221 -19.95 12.64 20.54
C GLY A 221 -19.82 11.26 21.19
N GLY A 222 -18.79 11.09 22.02
CA GLY A 222 -18.49 9.83 22.69
C GLY A 222 -17.04 9.42 22.52
N ASP A 223 -16.73 8.21 23.01
CA ASP A 223 -15.42 7.56 22.94
C ASP A 223 -15.27 6.63 21.73
N ARG A 224 -16.34 6.48 20.93
CA ARG A 224 -16.36 5.62 19.74
C ARG A 224 -16.34 6.42 18.45
N CYS A 225 -15.57 5.93 17.49
CA CYS A 225 -15.48 6.43 16.12
C CYS A 225 -16.13 5.43 15.16
N PHE A 226 -16.55 5.91 13.99
CA PHE A 226 -16.92 5.07 12.86
C PHE A 226 -15.70 4.76 12.00
N GLY A 227 -15.54 3.51 11.60
CA GLY A 227 -14.64 3.10 10.53
C GLY A 227 -15.43 2.72 9.30
N VAL A 228 -15.15 3.39 8.19
CA VAL A 228 -15.67 3.05 6.87
C VAL A 228 -14.55 2.41 6.06
N VAL A 229 -14.79 1.22 5.51
CA VAL A 229 -13.87 0.50 4.64
C VAL A 229 -14.65 -0.09 3.47
N ALA A 230 -14.20 0.15 2.24
CA ALA A 230 -14.89 -0.29 1.04
C ALA A 230 -13.94 -0.56 -0.13
N ASP A 231 -14.40 -1.37 -1.07
CA ASP A 231 -13.75 -1.63 -2.35
C ASP A 231 -14.80 -1.87 -3.46
N MET A 232 -14.42 -2.54 -4.55
CA MET A 232 -15.35 -2.88 -5.63
C MET A 232 -16.41 -3.91 -5.21
N ASP A 233 -16.13 -4.72 -4.18
CA ASP A 233 -16.92 -5.89 -3.81
C ASP A 233 -17.83 -5.62 -2.60
N PHE A 234 -17.45 -4.69 -1.71
CA PHE A 234 -18.25 -4.42 -0.51
C PHE A 234 -18.06 -3.01 0.09
N ILE A 235 -18.97 -2.67 1.01
CA ILE A 235 -18.90 -1.59 1.97
C ILE A 235 -19.04 -2.20 3.38
N LEU A 236 -18.09 -1.89 4.25
CA LEU A 236 -18.07 -2.26 5.66
C LEU A 236 -18.06 -0.98 6.51
N ILE A 237 -18.99 -0.89 7.44
CA ILE A 237 -19.05 0.18 8.44
C ILE A 237 -19.01 -0.46 9.82
N CYS A 238 -18.12 0.02 10.66
CA CYS A 238 -17.96 -0.44 12.04
C CYS A 238 -17.87 0.75 12.99
N THR A 239 -18.07 0.49 14.28
CA THR A 239 -17.62 1.41 15.35
C THR A 239 -16.52 0.77 16.16
N TYR A 240 -15.66 1.58 16.75
CA TYR A 240 -14.62 1.13 17.67
C TYR A 240 -14.21 2.26 18.62
N GLU A 241 -13.61 1.88 19.75
CA GLU A 241 -12.95 2.78 20.69
C GLU A 241 -11.53 3.15 20.20
N GLU A 242 -10.83 3.99 20.96
CA GLU A 242 -9.45 4.40 20.69
C GLU A 242 -8.54 3.22 20.31
N ASP A 243 -7.68 3.45 19.31
CA ASP A 243 -6.79 2.45 18.69
C ASP A 243 -7.50 1.24 18.06
N GLY A 244 -8.78 1.35 17.69
CA GLY A 244 -9.52 0.27 17.04
C GLY A 244 -10.00 -0.83 18.00
N LYS A 245 -10.08 -0.53 19.30
CA LYS A 245 -10.52 -1.49 20.33
C LYS A 245 -12.03 -1.71 20.30
N ASN A 246 -12.44 -2.89 20.79
CA ASN A 246 -13.84 -3.28 20.92
C ASN A 246 -14.67 -3.01 19.65
N PRO A 247 -14.24 -3.49 18.48
CA PRO A 247 -14.90 -3.17 17.22
C PRO A 247 -16.25 -3.86 17.12
N GLU A 248 -17.25 -3.11 16.67
CA GLU A 248 -18.61 -3.58 16.42
C GLU A 248 -18.97 -3.35 14.96
N LEU A 249 -19.39 -4.41 14.29
CA LEU A 249 -19.85 -4.31 12.91
C LEU A 249 -21.24 -3.67 12.90
N VAL A 250 -21.35 -2.51 12.24
CA VAL A 250 -22.62 -1.78 12.08
C VAL A 250 -23.32 -2.23 10.81
N LEU A 251 -22.58 -2.33 9.71
CA LEU A 251 -23.12 -2.66 8.40
C LEU A 251 -22.09 -3.36 7.54
N TYR A 252 -22.56 -4.36 6.80
CA TYR A 252 -21.83 -4.96 5.69
C TYR A 252 -22.76 -5.06 4.48
N LYS A 253 -22.39 -4.40 3.38
CA LYS A 253 -23.14 -4.42 2.11
C LYS A 253 -22.24 -4.94 1.01
N LYS A 254 -22.63 -6.05 0.41
CA LYS A 254 -22.00 -6.56 -0.82
C LYS A 254 -22.44 -5.71 -2.02
N ARG A 255 -21.51 -5.39 -2.92
CA ARG A 255 -21.73 -4.64 -4.16
C ARG A 255 -21.81 -5.58 -5.36
#